data_AF-A0AA49JNI5-F1
#
_entry.id   AF-A0AA49JNI5-F1
#
_cell.length_a   1.000
_cell.length_b   1.000
_cell.length_c   1.000
_cell.angle_alpha   90.00
_cell.angle_beta   90.00
_cell.angle_gamma   90.00
#
_symmetry.space_group_name_H-M   'P 1'
#
loop_
_entity.id
_entity.type
_entity.pdbx_description
1 polymer ?
#
loop_
_entity_poly.entity_id
_entity_poly.type
_entity_poly.pdbx_seq_one_letter_code
_entity_poly.pdbx_strand_id
1 'polypeptide(L)'
;MYKKLIPDMYVNSIYDINFEELKERGITSLVFDIDNTLVPQKILNPDRKVINLFKFLKSKGFKICLISNNTTKRVNNFTKNIGIQGVSWAIKPRKAAFYKALKMLDSKPEETAIIGDQIFTDILGGHRVGLFTILVRPLSSEEFGWTKLMRKLERRVLKKV
;
A
#
# COMPACT_ATOMS: atom_id res chain seq x y z
N MET A 1 4.30 -14.42 -16.01
CA MET A 1 4.98 -13.33 -15.27
C MET A 1 4.19 -12.02 -15.31
N TYR A 2 3.70 -11.58 -16.48
CA TYR A 2 2.94 -10.33 -16.65
C TYR A 2 1.67 -10.21 -15.79
N LYS A 3 0.89 -11.29 -15.60
CA LYS A 3 -0.33 -11.25 -14.76
C LYS A 3 -0.09 -10.70 -13.35
N LYS A 4 1.07 -10.96 -12.73
CA LYS A 4 1.39 -10.46 -11.37
C LYS A 4 1.70 -8.97 -11.32
N LEU A 5 1.80 -8.31 -12.47
CA LEU A 5 2.05 -6.86 -12.59
C LEU A 5 0.78 -6.09 -12.92
N ILE A 6 -0.34 -6.78 -13.18
CA ILE A 6 -1.64 -6.17 -13.44
C ILE A 6 -2.37 -6.11 -12.10
N PRO A 7 -2.69 -4.94 -11.56
CA PRO A 7 -3.42 -4.84 -10.29
C PRO A 7 -4.86 -5.34 -10.44
N ASP A 8 -5.45 -5.80 -9.34
CA ASP A 8 -6.87 -6.17 -9.30
C ASP A 8 -7.78 -4.93 -9.38
N MET A 9 -7.31 -3.80 -8.86
CA MET A 9 -8.00 -2.51 -8.90
C MET A 9 -7.00 -1.37 -9.16
N TYR A 10 -7.39 -0.40 -9.99
CA TYR A 10 -6.61 0.83 -10.21
C TYR A 10 -7.47 2.06 -9.96
N VAL A 11 -7.02 2.95 -9.08
CA VAL A 11 -7.74 4.18 -8.70
C VAL A 11 -6.83 5.41 -8.77
N ASN A 12 -7.43 6.59 -8.92
CA ASN A 12 -6.66 7.84 -8.95
C ASN A 12 -6.20 8.28 -7.56
N SER A 13 -6.94 7.93 -6.51
CA SER A 13 -6.62 8.28 -5.14
C SER A 13 -7.07 7.21 -4.17
N ILE A 14 -6.42 7.15 -3.00
CA ILE A 14 -6.87 6.32 -1.86
C ILE A 14 -8.29 6.70 -1.39
N TYR A 15 -8.73 7.92 -1.71
CA TYR A 15 -10.07 8.42 -1.38
C TYR A 15 -11.15 7.96 -2.38
N ASP A 16 -10.74 7.42 -3.54
CA ASP A 16 -11.66 6.89 -4.56
C ASP A 16 -11.96 5.40 -4.34
N ILE A 17 -11.37 4.77 -3.33
CA ILE A 17 -11.57 3.36 -3.01
C ILE A 17 -12.93 3.19 -2.34
N ASN A 18 -13.79 2.36 -2.94
CA ASN A 18 -15.03 1.93 -2.31
C ASN A 18 -14.75 0.83 -1.27
N PHE A 19 -14.55 1.24 -0.01
CA PHE A 19 -14.22 0.30 1.06
C PHE A 19 -15.38 -0.63 1.46
N GLU A 20 -16.63 -0.26 1.20
CA GLU A 20 -17.77 -1.17 1.45
C GLU A 20 -17.76 -2.32 0.43
N GLU A 21 -17.46 -2.03 -0.85
CA GLU A 21 -17.29 -3.06 -1.87
C GLU A 21 -16.15 -4.02 -1.52
N LEU A 22 -15.05 -3.52 -0.92
CA LEU A 22 -13.99 -4.39 -0.44
C LEU A 22 -14.48 -5.37 0.64
N LYS A 23 -15.33 -4.91 1.56
CA LYS A 23 -15.94 -5.80 2.57
C LYS A 23 -16.86 -6.84 1.96
N GLU A 24 -17.69 -6.45 0.99
CA GLU A 24 -18.58 -7.36 0.28
C GLU A 24 -17.78 -8.47 -0.44
N ARG A 25 -16.55 -8.15 -0.88
CA ARG A 25 -15.59 -9.11 -1.44
C ARG A 25 -14.87 -9.96 -0.38
N GLY A 26 -15.16 -9.78 0.91
CA GLY A 26 -14.53 -10.49 2.02
C GLY A 26 -13.20 -9.90 2.50
N ILE A 27 -12.82 -8.70 2.03
CA ILE A 27 -11.62 -8.01 2.51
C ILE A 27 -11.92 -7.33 3.84
N THR A 28 -11.18 -7.72 4.88
CA THR A 28 -11.32 -7.20 6.25
C THR A 28 -10.03 -6.58 6.79
N SER A 29 -8.92 -6.79 6.08
CA SER A 29 -7.59 -6.29 6.43
C SER A 29 -6.99 -5.46 5.31
N LEU A 30 -6.37 -4.34 5.67
CA LEU A 30 -5.76 -3.40 4.73
C LEU A 30 -4.30 -3.19 5.08
N VAL A 31 -3.45 -3.29 4.06
CA VAL A 31 -2.05 -2.95 4.12
C VAL A 31 -1.81 -1.74 3.22
N PHE A 32 -1.20 -0.69 3.75
CA PHE A 32 -0.89 0.51 2.97
C PHE A 32 0.62 0.71 2.83
N ASP A 33 1.07 1.05 1.62
CA ASP A 33 2.33 1.79 1.47
C ASP A 33 2.19 3.23 2.00
N ILE A 34 3.32 3.93 2.21
CA ILE A 34 3.34 5.31 2.69
C ILE A 34 3.69 6.28 1.55
N ASP A 35 4.79 6.03 0.86
CA ASP A 35 5.48 7.00 0.01
C ASP A 35 4.78 7.07 -1.35
N ASN A 36 4.30 8.25 -1.73
CA ASN A 36 3.47 8.48 -2.92
C ASN A 36 2.13 7.73 -2.94
N THR A 37 1.79 7.01 -1.87
CA THR A 37 0.48 6.40 -1.63
C THR A 37 -0.36 7.24 -0.66
N LEU A 38 0.10 7.42 0.59
CA LEU A 38 -0.59 8.24 1.59
C LEU A 38 -0.18 9.70 1.49
N VAL A 39 1.11 9.94 1.28
CA VAL A 39 1.69 11.29 1.14
C VAL A 39 2.82 11.28 0.13
N PRO A 40 3.16 12.43 -0.50
CA PRO A 40 4.40 12.55 -1.25
C PRO A 40 5.62 12.22 -0.39
N GLN A 41 6.67 11.64 -1.00
CA GLN A 41 7.87 11.17 -0.28
C GLN A 41 8.52 12.22 0.64
N LYS A 42 8.50 13.51 0.25
CA LYS A 42 9.09 14.62 1.00
C LYS A 42 8.28 15.03 2.24
N ILE A 43 7.01 14.64 2.32
CA ILE A 43 6.16 14.97 3.46
C ILE A 43 6.46 14.01 4.61
N LEU A 44 6.72 14.57 5.79
CA LEU A 44 7.15 13.82 6.97
C LEU A 44 5.99 13.30 7.80
N ASN A 45 4.87 14.03 7.87
CA ASN A 45 3.73 13.73 8.74
C ASN A 45 2.46 13.49 7.91
N PRO A 46 1.56 12.60 8.33
CA PRO A 46 0.23 12.49 7.72
C PRO A 46 -0.55 13.78 7.98
N ASP A 47 -1.31 14.23 6.96
CA ASP A 47 -2.22 15.36 7.14
C ASP A 47 -3.54 14.93 7.80
N ARG A 48 -4.43 15.88 8.04
CA ARG A 48 -5.75 15.60 8.64
C ARG A 48 -6.60 14.66 7.78
N LYS A 49 -6.48 14.72 6.44
CA LYS A 49 -7.27 13.86 5.54
C LYS A 49 -6.86 12.40 5.68
N VAL A 50 -5.56 12.12 5.71
CA VAL A 50 -5.02 10.78 5.96
C VAL A 50 -5.45 10.28 7.34
N ILE A 51 -5.28 11.09 8.39
CA ILE A 51 -5.68 10.68 9.74
C ILE A 51 -7.17 10.35 9.81
N ASN A 52 -8.03 11.18 9.19
CA ASN A 52 -9.47 10.97 9.16
C ASN A 52 -9.87 9.72 8.37
N LEU A 53 -9.20 9.45 7.24
CA LEU A 53 -9.41 8.22 6.47
C LEU A 53 -9.15 6.99 7.34
N PHE A 54 -8.02 6.92 8.04
CA PHE A 54 -7.70 5.77 8.88
C PHE A 54 -8.65 5.65 10.09
N LYS A 55 -9.11 6.76 10.67
CA LYS A 55 -10.17 6.73 11.69
C LYS A 55 -11.47 6.14 11.15
N PHE A 56 -11.88 6.55 9.95
CA PHE A 56 -13.05 6.01 9.27
C PHE A 56 -12.89 4.51 8.97
N LEU A 57 -11.74 4.08 8.45
CA LEU A 57 -11.50 2.66 8.18
C LEU A 57 -11.54 1.81 9.45
N LYS A 58 -10.97 2.31 10.55
CA LYS A 58 -11.07 1.66 11.86
C LYS A 58 -12.50 1.60 12.38
N SER A 59 -13.30 2.68 12.24
CA SER A 59 -14.70 2.66 12.68
C SER A 59 -15.55 1.70 11.84
N LYS A 60 -15.13 1.43 10.60
CA LYS A 60 -15.66 0.36 9.77
C LYS A 60 -15.11 -1.02 10.13
N GLY A 61 -14.23 -1.16 11.13
CA GLY A 61 -13.74 -2.46 11.60
C GLY A 61 -12.63 -3.08 10.75
N PHE A 62 -12.00 -2.32 9.86
CA PHE A 62 -10.81 -2.81 9.16
C PHE A 62 -9.63 -2.95 10.11
N LYS A 63 -8.89 -4.05 9.99
CA LYS A 63 -7.54 -4.17 10.58
C LYS A 63 -6.55 -3.51 9.63
N ILE A 64 -5.66 -2.65 10.12
CA ILE A 64 -4.81 -1.83 9.24
C ILE A 64 -3.34 -1.89 9.66
N CYS A 65 -2.44 -2.10 8.68
CA CYS A 65 -1.00 -2.08 8.86
C CYS A 65 -0.31 -1.25 7.77
N LEU A 66 0.80 -0.59 8.09
CA LEU A 66 1.66 0.05 7.09
C LEU A 66 2.82 -0.87 6.69
N ILE A 67 3.20 -0.90 5.41
CA ILE A 67 4.45 -1.52 4.94
C ILE A 67 5.20 -0.53 4.07
N SER A 68 6.42 -0.17 4.47
CA SER A 68 7.28 0.73 3.70
C SER A 68 8.70 0.20 3.55
N ASN A 69 9.30 0.44 2.39
CA ASN A 69 10.74 0.21 2.16
C ASN A 69 11.62 1.24 2.89
N ASN A 70 11.02 2.25 3.52
CA ASN A 70 11.71 3.34 4.18
C ASN A 70 12.10 2.99 5.64
N THR A 71 12.81 3.92 6.27
CA THR A 71 13.38 3.77 7.62
C THR A 71 12.32 3.58 8.69
N THR A 72 12.70 2.93 9.79
CA THR A 72 11.88 2.82 11.01
C THR A 72 11.43 4.18 11.54
N LYS A 73 12.26 5.23 11.43
CA LYS A 73 11.88 6.58 11.85
C LYS A 73 10.67 7.09 11.07
N ARG A 74 10.66 6.91 9.74
CA ARG A 74 9.52 7.33 8.89
C ARG A 74 8.27 6.54 9.22
N VAL A 75 8.36 5.21 9.27
CA VAL A 75 7.20 4.36 9.58
C VAL A 75 6.64 4.69 10.96
N ASN A 76 7.49 4.79 11.99
CA ASN A 76 7.07 5.12 13.35
C ASN A 76 6.38 6.49 13.43
N ASN A 77 6.80 7.45 12.61
CA ASN A 77 6.16 8.74 12.59
C ASN A 77 4.69 8.64 12.12
N PHE A 78 4.44 7.88 11.05
CA PHE A 78 3.07 7.67 10.55
C PHE A 78 2.24 6.80 11.50
N THR A 79 2.79 5.67 11.95
CA THR A 79 2.06 4.73 12.81
C THR A 79 1.67 5.35 14.15
N LYS A 80 2.53 6.20 14.75
CA LYS A 80 2.20 6.93 15.98
C LYS A 80 1.08 7.95 15.78
N ASN A 81 1.13 8.73 14.72
CA ASN A 81 0.10 9.75 14.43
C ASN A 81 -1.27 9.12 14.09
N ILE A 82 -1.26 7.95 13.45
CA ILE A 82 -2.48 7.25 13.02
C ILE A 82 -2.98 6.25 14.09
N GLY A 83 -2.10 5.79 14.97
CA GLY A 83 -2.36 4.78 16.00
C GLY A 83 -2.53 3.37 15.44
N ILE A 84 -1.66 2.94 14.53
CA ILE A 84 -1.67 1.60 13.92
C ILE A 84 -0.29 0.95 13.98
N GLN A 85 -0.19 -0.29 13.50
CA GLN A 85 1.06 -1.01 13.38
C GLN A 85 1.74 -0.76 12.02
N GLY A 86 3.03 -1.06 11.91
CA GLY A 86 3.73 -0.97 10.64
C GLY A 86 5.04 -1.74 10.57
N VAL A 87 5.47 -2.04 9.35
CA VAL A 87 6.72 -2.73 9.00
C VAL A 87 7.59 -1.76 8.18
N SER A 88 8.74 -1.39 8.74
CA SER A 88 9.81 -0.66 8.05
C SER A 88 10.78 -1.60 7.35
N TRP A 89 11.65 -1.04 6.50
CA TRP A 89 12.66 -1.79 5.75
C TRP A 89 12.09 -3.03 5.07
N ALA A 90 10.93 -2.87 4.44
CA ALA A 90 10.15 -4.00 3.94
C ALA A 90 10.82 -4.76 2.78
N ILE A 91 11.67 -4.08 2.01
CA ILE A 91 12.36 -4.59 0.81
C ILE A 91 11.35 -5.29 -0.14
N LYS A 92 10.18 -4.67 -0.33
CA LYS A 92 9.20 -5.06 -1.35
C LYS A 92 9.90 -5.12 -2.72
N PRO A 93 9.66 -6.15 -3.55
CA PRO A 93 8.55 -7.11 -3.51
C PRO A 93 8.86 -8.44 -2.78
N ARG A 94 9.81 -8.47 -1.83
CA ARG A 94 10.06 -9.69 -1.02
C ARG A 94 8.87 -9.99 -0.12
N LYS A 95 8.56 -11.27 0.05
CA LYS A 95 7.35 -11.73 0.77
C LYS A 95 7.39 -11.49 2.29
N ALA A 96 8.58 -11.39 2.88
CA ALA A 96 8.77 -11.39 4.33
C ALA A 96 7.99 -10.27 5.04
N ALA A 97 8.00 -9.05 4.50
CA ALA A 97 7.28 -7.92 5.10
C ALA A 97 5.76 -8.09 5.02
N PHE A 98 5.24 -8.64 3.92
CA PHE A 98 3.81 -8.93 3.76
C PHE A 98 3.35 -10.00 4.75
N TYR A 99 4.08 -11.11 4.90
CA TYR A 99 3.74 -12.11 5.92
C TYR A 99 3.84 -11.58 7.34
N LYS A 100 4.81 -10.69 7.60
CA LYS A 100 4.89 -10.00 8.90
C LYS A 100 3.65 -9.14 9.15
N ALA A 101 3.20 -8.36 8.16
CA ALA A 101 1.98 -7.57 8.29
C ALA A 101 0.74 -8.45 8.49
N LEU A 102 0.58 -9.53 7.73
CA LEU A 102 -0.51 -10.50 7.91
C LEU A 102 -0.54 -11.07 9.34
N LYS A 103 0.64 -11.44 9.88
CA LYS A 103 0.75 -11.90 11.27
C LYS A 103 0.38 -10.82 12.28
N MET A 104 0.79 -9.57 12.05
CA MET A 104 0.45 -8.44 12.92
C MET A 104 -1.06 -8.14 12.92
N LEU A 105 -1.70 -8.32 11.77
CA LEU A 105 -3.14 -8.15 11.61
C LEU A 105 -3.95 -9.38 12.04
N ASP A 106 -3.30 -10.51 12.32
CA ASP A 106 -3.97 -11.80 12.51
C ASP A 106 -4.96 -12.06 11.36
N SER A 107 -4.43 -12.10 10.14
CA SER A 107 -5.24 -12.13 8.92
C SER A 107 -4.64 -13.03 7.85
N LYS A 108 -5.49 -13.55 6.98
CA LYS A 108 -5.13 -14.38 5.84
C LYS A 108 -4.95 -13.56 4.56
N PRO A 109 -4.15 -14.03 3.59
CA PRO A 109 -3.95 -13.32 2.33
C PRO A 109 -5.24 -12.96 1.59
N GLU A 110 -6.18 -13.88 1.51
CA GLU A 110 -7.43 -13.77 0.75
C GLU A 110 -8.42 -12.72 1.28
N GLU A 111 -8.30 -12.33 2.54
CA GLU A 111 -9.11 -11.28 3.19
C GLU A 111 -8.33 -9.96 3.35
N THR A 112 -7.15 -9.86 2.73
CA THR A 112 -6.25 -8.71 2.86
C THR A 112 -5.99 -8.03 1.52
N ALA A 113 -6.14 -6.71 1.48
CA ALA A 113 -5.73 -5.88 0.34
C ALA A 113 -4.41 -5.13 0.63
N ILE A 114 -3.52 -5.06 -0.37
CA ILE A 114 -2.40 -4.11 -0.40
C ILE A 114 -2.78 -2.90 -1.25
N ILE A 115 -2.62 -1.70 -0.70
CA ILE A 115 -2.82 -0.42 -1.37
C ILE A 115 -1.46 0.26 -1.49
N GLY A 116 -1.01 0.48 -2.71
CA GLY A 116 0.28 1.09 -3.00
C GLY A 116 0.32 1.69 -4.40
N ASP A 117 1.37 2.44 -4.70
CA ASP A 117 1.46 3.20 -5.94
C ASP A 117 2.47 2.61 -6.94
N GLN A 118 3.18 1.54 -6.58
CA GLN A 118 4.23 0.95 -7.39
C GLN A 118 3.92 -0.50 -7.80
N ILE A 119 4.06 -0.79 -9.09
CA ILE A 119 3.75 -2.10 -9.67
C ILE A 119 4.82 -3.12 -9.28
N PHE A 120 6.11 -2.75 -9.35
CA PHE A 120 7.19 -3.70 -9.10
C PHE A 120 7.46 -4.00 -7.63
N THR A 121 6.80 -3.27 -6.72
CA THR A 121 6.94 -3.46 -5.27
C THR A 121 5.62 -3.94 -4.69
N ASP A 122 4.59 -3.10 -4.67
CA ASP A 122 3.33 -3.35 -3.98
C ASP A 122 2.49 -4.39 -4.70
N ILE A 123 2.25 -4.20 -6.00
CA ILE A 123 1.40 -5.10 -6.79
C ILE A 123 2.08 -6.46 -6.97
N LEU A 124 3.34 -6.46 -7.41
CA LEU A 124 4.12 -7.69 -7.54
C LEU A 124 4.28 -8.40 -6.19
N GLY A 125 4.48 -7.66 -5.09
CA GLY A 125 4.62 -8.20 -3.75
C GLY A 125 3.32 -8.83 -3.23
N GLY A 126 2.20 -8.13 -3.37
CA GLY A 126 0.86 -8.61 -3.00
C GLY A 126 0.48 -9.88 -3.73
N HIS A 127 0.61 -9.91 -5.06
CA HIS A 127 0.35 -11.12 -5.86
C HIS A 127 1.28 -12.30 -5.55
N ARG A 128 2.49 -12.04 -5.02
CA ARG A 128 3.39 -13.12 -4.59
C ARG A 128 2.95 -13.79 -3.30
N VAL A 129 2.08 -13.13 -2.53
CA VAL A 129 1.55 -13.60 -1.24
C VAL A 129 0.06 -13.96 -1.34
N GLY A 130 -0.62 -13.54 -2.41
CA GLY A 130 -2.05 -13.83 -2.65
C GLY A 130 -2.99 -12.76 -2.11
N LEU A 131 -2.49 -11.53 -1.96
CA LEU A 131 -3.31 -10.38 -1.54
C LEU A 131 -4.11 -9.83 -2.72
N PHE A 132 -5.25 -9.21 -2.42
CA PHE A 132 -5.91 -8.30 -3.36
C PHE A 132 -5.04 -7.05 -3.55
N THR A 133 -4.82 -6.61 -4.78
CA THR A 133 -3.89 -5.52 -5.08
C THR A 133 -4.61 -4.29 -5.63
N ILE A 134 -4.44 -3.16 -4.94
CA ILE A 134 -4.99 -1.87 -5.33
C ILE A 134 -3.83 -0.95 -5.67
N LEU A 135 -3.69 -0.63 -6.95
CA LEU A 135 -2.75 0.35 -7.42
C LEU A 135 -3.39 1.75 -7.34
N VAL A 136 -2.73 2.69 -6.68
CA VAL A 136 -3.14 4.10 -6.68
C VAL A 136 -2.22 4.91 -7.58
N ARG A 137 -2.74 5.99 -8.18
CA ARG A 137 -1.89 6.93 -8.91
C ARG A 137 -0.91 7.62 -7.93
N PRO A 138 0.40 7.67 -8.25
CA PRO A 138 1.39 8.31 -7.39
C PRO A 138 1.07 9.79 -7.14
N LEU A 139 1.18 10.22 -5.88
CA LEU A 139 0.87 11.61 -5.48
C LEU A 139 1.87 12.66 -5.99
N SER A 140 3.11 12.25 -6.32
CA SER A 140 4.13 13.13 -6.86
C SER A 140 4.99 12.43 -7.91
N SER A 141 5.43 13.18 -8.92
CA SER A 141 6.43 12.74 -9.90
C SER A 141 7.88 13.01 -9.46
N GLU A 142 8.07 13.74 -8.37
CA GLU A 142 9.39 14.03 -7.82
C GLU A 142 9.90 12.86 -6.98
N GLU A 143 10.59 11.95 -7.66
CA GLU A 143 11.17 10.75 -7.06
C GLU A 143 12.69 10.72 -7.26
N PHE A 144 13.40 10.15 -6.29
CA PHE A 144 14.86 10.08 -6.31
C PHE A 144 15.37 8.72 -6.81
N GLY A 145 16.51 8.75 -7.52
CA GLY A 145 17.33 7.57 -7.82
C GLY A 145 16.58 6.38 -8.44
N TRP A 146 16.57 5.27 -7.71
CA TRP A 146 16.03 3.97 -8.15
C TRP A 146 14.53 4.00 -8.46
N THR A 147 13.73 4.73 -7.68
CA THR A 147 12.27 4.83 -7.86
C THR A 147 11.93 5.40 -9.24
N LYS A 148 12.64 6.47 -9.65
CA LYS A 148 12.48 7.09 -10.98
C LYS A 148 12.84 6.14 -12.13
N LEU A 149 13.83 5.26 -11.95
CA LEU A 149 14.18 4.24 -12.94
C LEU A 149 13.07 3.19 -13.05
N MET A 150 12.57 2.68 -11.92
CA MET A 150 11.48 1.71 -11.90
C MET A 150 10.22 2.26 -12.57
N ARG A 151 9.87 3.54 -12.34
CA ARG A 151 8.75 4.20 -13.04
C ARG A 151 8.83 4.17 -14.54
N LYS A 152 10.02 4.37 -15.12
CA LYS A 152 10.20 4.30 -16.58
C LYS A 152 9.88 2.90 -17.10
N LEU A 153 10.24 1.86 -16.35
CA LEU A 153 9.90 0.48 -16.67
C LEU A 153 8.40 0.21 -16.48
N GLU A 154 7.78 0.72 -15.42
CA GLU A 154 6.35 0.55 -15.14
C GLU A 154 5.47 1.13 -16.24
N ARG A 155 5.81 2.32 -16.74
CA ARG A 155 5.09 2.95 -17.86
C ARG A 155 5.09 2.09 -19.12
N ARG A 156 6.11 1.23 -19.32
CA ARG A 156 6.13 0.29 -20.44
C ARG A 156 5.23 -0.91 -20.22
N VAL A 157 5.04 -1.31 -18.96
CA VAL A 157 4.12 -2.39 -18.58
C VAL A 157 2.68 -1.90 -18.71
N LEU A 158 2.35 -0.72 -18.16
CA LEU A 158 1.01 -0.12 -18.26
C LEU A 158 0.56 0.19 -19.69
N LYS A 159 1.48 0.37 -20.65
CA LYS A 159 1.14 0.53 -22.08
C LYS A 159 0.79 -0.80 -22.78
N LYS A 160 1.06 -1.93 -22.14
CA LYS A 160 0.88 -3.28 -22.68
C LYS A 160 -0.26 -4.05 -22.00
N VAL A 161 -0.88 -3.45 -21.00
CA VAL A 161 -2.06 -3.92 -20.28
C VAL A 161 -3.22 -3.07 -20.76
#